data_AF-A0A662IPQ9-F1
#
_entry.id   AF-A0A662IPQ9-F1
#
_cell.length_a   1.000
_cell.length_b   1.000
_cell.length_c   1.000
_cell.angle_alpha   90.00
_cell.angle_beta   90.00
_cell.angle_gamma   90.00
#
_symmetry.space_group_name_H-M   'P 1'
#
loop_
_entity.id
_entity.type
_entity.pdbx_description
1 polymer ?
#
loop_
_entity_poly.entity_id
_entity_poly.type
_entity_poly.pdbx_seq_one_letter_code
_entity_poly.pdbx_strand_id
1 'polypeptide(L)'
;MSLTFDTVIIRHGAEIGVKSSITRARYDRLLIRNITAKLSAEGLSIDHIDRRFGRIYIKTSMPEKVAKSLSRVFGISSTSPAISCKADLNVIAEIAIKLAEKKGGQGVKFAIQCRRVGQHPFTSMDVCRYVGAKVLDVMKDKDWRVNLEEPDYTISIEIRDQDAFIYTEVIKGVGGLPQGSQGGVICLVSGGIDSPVASWLAMRRGCTITLLHFNLQPFSGEETLKKVIDIAKTLAQWSPAFKVKLLMAPFGEVLKEIIEKCPRKLTCVLCKRMMLRISEEIALKRGLMGIVTG
;
A
#
# COMPACT_ATOMS: atom_id res chain seq x y z
N MET A 1 14.51 -28.47 -10.47
CA MET A 1 13.78 -27.21 -10.73
C MET A 1 14.33 -26.13 -9.82
N SER A 2 14.83 -25.03 -10.37
CA SER A 2 15.30 -23.87 -9.60
C SER A 2 14.14 -23.30 -8.78
N LEU A 3 14.39 -23.07 -7.49
CA LEU A 3 13.39 -22.53 -6.58
C LEU A 3 13.19 -21.04 -6.87
N THR A 4 12.24 -20.74 -7.74
CA THR A 4 12.01 -19.38 -8.25
C THR A 4 10.62 -18.93 -7.79
N PHE A 5 10.56 -17.85 -7.03
CA PHE A 5 9.30 -17.18 -6.76
C PHE A 5 8.68 -16.76 -8.09
N ASP A 6 7.36 -16.92 -8.23
CA ASP A 6 6.64 -16.69 -9.49
C ASP A 6 5.34 -15.88 -9.30
N THR A 7 5.00 -15.59 -8.05
CA THR A 7 3.72 -15.00 -7.67
C THR A 7 3.93 -13.97 -6.57
N VAL A 8 3.10 -12.93 -6.55
CA VAL A 8 2.97 -12.01 -5.41
C VAL A 8 1.58 -12.18 -4.82
N ILE A 9 1.51 -12.51 -3.53
CA ILE A 9 0.27 -12.50 -2.75
C ILE A 9 0.04 -11.08 -2.25
N ILE A 10 -1.16 -10.55 -2.48
CA ILE A 10 -1.57 -9.22 -2.01
C ILE A 10 -2.70 -9.36 -1.00
N ARG A 11 -2.49 -8.76 0.16
CA ARG A 11 -3.45 -8.74 1.26
C ARG A 11 -4.10 -7.36 1.35
N HIS A 12 -5.43 -7.34 1.41
CA HIS A 12 -6.23 -6.12 1.54
C HIS A 12 -6.00 -5.42 2.89
N GLY A 13 -6.14 -4.10 2.92
CA GLY A 13 -6.23 -3.30 4.14
C GLY A 13 -7.34 -3.80 5.07
N ALA A 14 -7.12 -3.71 6.39
CA ALA A 14 -8.05 -4.21 7.41
C ALA A 14 -9.49 -3.67 7.26
N GLU A 15 -9.62 -2.46 6.73
CA GLU A 15 -10.91 -1.77 6.57
C GLU A 15 -11.81 -2.34 5.46
N ILE A 16 -11.28 -3.21 4.59
CA ILE A 16 -12.04 -3.80 3.47
C ILE A 16 -12.89 -4.98 3.94
N GLY A 17 -12.46 -5.70 4.98
CA GLY A 17 -13.13 -6.92 5.47
C GLY A 17 -14.53 -6.72 6.03
N VAL A 18 -14.86 -5.50 6.48
CA VAL A 18 -16.12 -5.15 7.16
C VAL A 18 -17.21 -4.68 6.18
N LYS A 19 -16.93 -4.64 4.87
CA LYS A 19 -17.84 -4.07 3.86
C LYS A 19 -18.69 -5.13 3.16
N SER A 20 -19.84 -4.70 2.61
CA SER A 20 -20.74 -5.54 1.79
C SER A 20 -20.02 -6.18 0.59
N SER A 21 -20.58 -7.24 0.01
CA SER A 21 -20.04 -7.89 -1.20
C SER A 21 -19.87 -6.91 -2.37
N ILE A 22 -20.86 -6.06 -2.63
CA ILE A 22 -20.84 -5.05 -3.71
C ILE A 22 -19.73 -4.02 -3.47
N THR A 23 -19.63 -3.51 -2.23
CA THR A 23 -18.58 -2.56 -1.87
C THR A 23 -17.20 -3.17 -2.05
N ARG A 24 -16.98 -4.41 -1.60
CA ARG A 24 -15.71 -5.12 -1.80
C ARG A 24 -15.36 -5.26 -3.29
N ALA A 25 -16.30 -5.66 -4.14
CA ALA A 25 -16.04 -5.76 -5.59
C ALA A 25 -15.67 -4.40 -6.23
N ARG A 26 -16.23 -3.29 -5.75
CA ARG A 26 -15.82 -1.93 -6.19
C ARG A 26 -14.39 -1.61 -5.72
N TYR A 27 -14.06 -1.95 -4.48
CA TYR A 27 -12.73 -1.76 -3.90
C TYR A 27 -11.67 -2.59 -4.62
N ASP A 28 -11.95 -3.86 -4.93
CA ASP A 28 -11.03 -4.73 -5.66
C ASP A 28 -10.70 -4.14 -7.04
N ARG A 29 -11.71 -3.70 -7.80
CA ARG A 29 -11.51 -3.08 -9.11
C ARG A 29 -10.65 -1.82 -9.02
N LEU A 30 -10.91 -0.98 -8.02
CA LEU A 30 -10.16 0.24 -7.79
C LEU A 30 -8.71 -0.06 -7.38
N LEU A 31 -8.51 -1.05 -6.50
CA LEU A 31 -7.20 -1.48 -6.06
C LEU A 31 -6.39 -2.06 -7.22
N ILE A 32 -6.99 -2.90 -8.07
CA ILE A 32 -6.37 -3.43 -9.29
C ILE A 32 -5.95 -2.28 -10.22
N ARG A 33 -6.83 -1.29 -10.45
CA ARG A 33 -6.46 -0.09 -11.22
C ARG A 33 -5.23 0.62 -10.62
N ASN A 34 -5.19 0.79 -9.31
CA ASN A 34 -4.08 1.45 -8.62
C ASN A 34 -2.77 0.64 -8.71
N ILE A 35 -2.87 -0.68 -8.57
CA ILE A 35 -1.76 -1.63 -8.76
C ILE A 35 -1.22 -1.52 -10.19
N THR A 36 -2.06 -1.66 -11.21
CA THR A 36 -1.65 -1.63 -12.61
C THR A 36 -0.99 -0.30 -12.96
N ALA A 37 -1.55 0.82 -12.52
CA ALA A 37 -0.96 2.14 -12.74
C ALA A 37 0.41 2.28 -12.05
N LYS A 38 0.56 1.78 -10.82
CA LYS A 38 1.82 1.79 -10.07
C LYS A 38 2.91 0.99 -10.79
N LEU A 39 2.58 -0.22 -11.21
CA LEU A 39 3.53 -1.10 -11.89
C LEU A 39 3.92 -0.54 -13.26
N SER A 40 2.96 0.01 -14.01
CA SER A 40 3.23 0.67 -15.29
C SER A 40 4.13 1.89 -15.12
N ALA A 41 3.91 2.73 -14.10
CA ALA A 41 4.75 3.89 -13.81
C ALA A 41 6.21 3.52 -13.45
N GLU A 42 6.44 2.29 -12.97
CA GLU A 42 7.77 1.77 -12.63
C GLU A 42 8.34 0.82 -13.69
N GLY A 43 7.64 0.62 -14.82
CA GLY A 43 8.07 -0.29 -15.88
C GLY A 43 8.13 -1.77 -15.46
N LEU A 44 7.34 -2.17 -14.45
CA LEU A 44 7.30 -3.55 -13.97
C LEU A 44 6.22 -4.34 -14.72
N SER A 45 6.66 -5.34 -15.50
CA SER A 45 5.76 -6.25 -16.21
C SER A 45 5.17 -7.33 -15.30
N ILE A 46 3.93 -7.72 -15.61
CA ILE A 46 3.21 -8.80 -14.96
C ILE A 46 2.56 -9.68 -16.02
N ASP A 47 2.41 -10.96 -15.72
CA ASP A 47 1.86 -11.95 -16.66
C ASP A 47 0.34 -12.05 -16.50
N HIS A 48 -0.13 -12.10 -15.25
CA HIS A 48 -1.55 -12.32 -14.95
C HIS A 48 -1.92 -11.80 -13.55
N ILE A 49 -3.14 -11.26 -13.42
CA ILE A 49 -3.74 -10.92 -12.12
C ILE A 49 -4.91 -11.89 -11.87
N ASP A 50 -4.76 -12.72 -10.85
CA ASP A 50 -5.82 -13.61 -10.36
C ASP A 50 -6.47 -13.00 -9.12
N ARG A 51 -7.77 -12.75 -9.20
CA ARG A 51 -8.57 -12.18 -8.12
C ARG A 51 -9.45 -13.27 -7.52
N ARG A 52 -9.20 -13.58 -6.25
CA ARG A 52 -10.01 -14.50 -5.44
C ARG A 52 -10.66 -13.77 -4.27
N PHE A 53 -11.65 -14.38 -3.64
CA PHE A 53 -12.35 -13.75 -2.53
C PHE A 53 -11.39 -13.35 -1.38
N GLY A 54 -11.19 -12.04 -1.21
CA GLY A 54 -10.32 -11.44 -0.18
C GLY A 54 -8.82 -11.44 -0.51
N ARG A 55 -8.41 -11.87 -1.71
CA ARG A 55 -7.00 -11.97 -2.14
C ARG A 55 -6.81 -11.60 -3.60
N ILE A 56 -5.68 -10.95 -3.88
CA ILE A 56 -5.20 -10.74 -5.25
C ILE A 56 -3.84 -11.44 -5.35
N TYR A 57 -3.64 -12.19 -6.43
CA TYR A 57 -2.38 -12.84 -6.76
C TYR A 57 -1.89 -12.27 -8.09
N ILE A 58 -0.60 -11.96 -8.18
CA ILE A 58 0.02 -11.45 -9.40
C ILE A 58 1.11 -12.40 -9.84
N LYS A 59 0.97 -13.00 -11.02
CA LYS A 59 2.03 -13.76 -11.69
C LYS A 59 3.02 -12.81 -12.35
N THR A 60 4.30 -13.06 -12.09
CA THR A 60 5.39 -12.25 -12.63
C THR A 60 6.72 -12.99 -12.48
N SER A 61 7.65 -12.74 -13.39
CA SER A 61 9.05 -13.17 -13.27
C SER A 61 9.87 -12.35 -12.25
N MET A 62 9.31 -11.25 -11.71
CA MET A 62 10.00 -10.34 -10.77
C MET A 62 9.24 -10.12 -9.45
N PRO A 63 8.83 -11.19 -8.74
CA PRO A 63 7.88 -11.07 -7.63
C PRO A 63 8.42 -10.26 -6.45
N GLU A 64 9.72 -10.31 -6.15
CA GLU A 64 10.30 -9.52 -5.06
C GLU A 64 10.24 -8.01 -5.34
N LYS A 65 10.54 -7.58 -6.58
CA LYS A 65 10.44 -6.17 -6.99
C LYS A 65 8.99 -5.70 -6.98
N VAL A 66 8.09 -6.51 -7.54
CA VAL A 66 6.65 -6.23 -7.55
C VAL A 66 6.09 -6.16 -6.13
N ALA A 67 6.45 -7.10 -5.25
CA ALA A 67 6.00 -7.08 -3.85
C ALA A 67 6.45 -5.81 -3.11
N LYS A 68 7.72 -5.41 -3.28
CA LYS A 68 8.25 -4.17 -2.69
C LYS A 68 7.54 -2.92 -3.23
N SER A 69 7.34 -2.83 -4.55
CA SER A 69 6.62 -1.72 -5.18
C SER A 69 5.19 -1.59 -4.64
N LEU A 70 4.47 -2.70 -4.60
CA LEU A 70 3.06 -2.73 -4.20
C LEU A 70 2.85 -2.53 -2.70
N SER A 71 3.87 -2.72 -1.86
CA SER A 71 3.79 -2.35 -0.44
C SER A 71 3.49 -0.85 -0.24
N ARG A 72 3.78 -0.01 -1.24
CA ARG A 72 3.53 1.44 -1.23
C ARG A 72 2.21 1.85 -1.90
N VAL A 73 1.28 0.92 -2.14
CA VAL A 73 -0.05 1.21 -2.69
C VAL A 73 -1.10 1.23 -1.57
N PHE A 74 -1.86 2.33 -1.47
CA PHE A 74 -2.94 2.44 -0.49
C PHE A 74 -4.02 1.38 -0.72
N GLY A 75 -4.52 0.79 0.37
CA GLY A 75 -5.43 -0.35 0.34
C GLY A 75 -4.73 -1.71 0.45
N ILE A 76 -3.39 -1.76 0.42
CA ILE A 76 -2.61 -3.00 0.61
C ILE A 76 -2.04 -3.05 2.03
N SER A 77 -2.41 -4.08 2.80
CA SER A 77 -1.87 -4.31 4.16
C SER A 77 -0.52 -5.02 4.15
N SER A 78 -0.32 -5.95 3.22
CA SER A 78 0.97 -6.59 2.98
C SER A 78 1.05 -7.27 1.64
N THR A 79 2.29 -7.51 1.21
CA THR A 79 2.63 -8.30 0.03
C THR A 79 3.62 -9.40 0.41
N SER A 80 3.58 -10.51 -0.33
CA SER A 80 4.53 -11.62 -0.15
C SER A 80 4.93 -12.19 -1.50
N PRO A 81 6.23 -12.19 -1.88
CA PRO A 81 6.70 -13.02 -2.98
C PRO A 81 6.52 -14.48 -2.59
N ALA A 82 5.94 -15.27 -3.48
CA ALA A 82 5.52 -16.64 -3.23
C ALA A 82 5.81 -17.54 -4.43
N ILE A 83 5.98 -18.82 -4.13
CA ILE A 83 6.02 -19.90 -5.11
C ILE A 83 4.62 -20.49 -5.13
N SER A 84 3.98 -20.51 -6.30
CA SER A 84 2.71 -21.22 -6.44
C SER A 84 2.92 -22.68 -6.81
N CYS A 85 2.05 -23.56 -6.33
CA CYS A 85 1.95 -24.94 -6.78
C CYS A 85 0.51 -25.44 -6.62
N LYS A 86 0.25 -26.70 -6.97
CA LYS A 86 -1.00 -27.36 -6.63
C LYS A 86 -1.10 -27.60 -5.12
N ALA A 87 -2.33 -27.66 -4.62
CA ALA A 87 -2.65 -27.95 -3.22
C ALA A 87 -2.42 -29.44 -2.88
N ASP A 88 -1.20 -29.92 -3.12
CA ASP A 88 -0.74 -31.28 -2.84
C ASP A 88 0.31 -31.25 -1.71
N LEU A 89 0.12 -32.08 -0.68
CA LEU A 89 0.97 -32.09 0.50
C LEU A 89 2.44 -32.40 0.20
N ASN A 90 2.70 -33.30 -0.75
CA ASN A 90 4.07 -33.69 -1.12
C ASN A 90 4.75 -32.55 -1.88
N VAL A 91 4.05 -31.96 -2.86
CA VAL A 91 4.58 -30.82 -3.62
C VAL A 91 4.87 -29.63 -2.70
N ILE A 92 3.97 -29.32 -1.77
CA ILE A 92 4.17 -28.27 -0.76
C ILE A 92 5.38 -28.58 0.12
N ALA A 93 5.52 -29.83 0.58
CA ALA A 93 6.66 -30.24 1.41
C ALA A 93 7.99 -30.12 0.67
N GLU A 94 8.07 -30.54 -0.59
CA GLU A 94 9.27 -30.39 -1.41
C GLU A 94 9.71 -28.93 -1.57
N ILE A 95 8.75 -28.02 -1.78
CA ILE A 95 9.03 -26.59 -1.89
C ILE A 95 9.53 -26.03 -0.55
N ALA A 96 8.89 -26.42 0.55
CA ALA A 96 9.29 -26.00 1.90
C ALA A 96 10.69 -26.49 2.27
N ILE A 97 11.03 -27.75 1.94
CA ILE A 97 12.39 -28.29 2.12
C ILE A 97 13.40 -27.44 1.37
N LYS A 98 13.18 -27.19 0.08
CA LYS A 98 14.11 -26.38 -0.74
C LYS A 98 14.25 -24.95 -0.23
N LEU A 99 13.19 -24.36 0.35
CA LEU A 99 13.25 -23.06 1.02
C LEU A 99 14.11 -23.12 2.29
N ALA A 100 13.96 -24.18 3.11
CA ALA A 100 14.78 -24.40 4.30
C ALA A 100 16.26 -24.63 3.94
N GLU A 101 16.55 -25.43 2.91
CA GLU A 101 17.90 -25.66 2.39
C GLU A 101 18.54 -24.36 1.91
N LYS A 102 17.79 -23.55 1.14
CA LYS A 102 18.22 -22.23 0.66
C LYS A 102 18.50 -21.26 1.82
N LYS A 103 17.71 -21.31 2.90
CA LYS A 103 17.94 -20.53 4.11
C LYS A 103 19.24 -20.96 4.80
N GLY A 104 19.46 -22.26 4.94
CA GLY A 104 20.65 -22.83 5.56
C GLY A 104 20.88 -22.39 7.00
N GLY A 105 22.09 -22.59 7.52
CA GLY A 105 22.48 -22.27 8.89
C GLY A 105 22.27 -23.42 9.89
N GLN A 106 22.96 -23.32 11.03
CA GLN A 106 22.95 -24.28 12.14
C GLN A 106 22.03 -23.78 13.26
N GLY A 107 21.31 -24.67 13.94
CA GLY A 107 20.55 -24.33 15.15
C GLY A 107 19.30 -23.48 14.92
N VAL A 108 18.80 -23.41 13.68
CA VAL A 108 17.70 -22.51 13.29
C VAL A 108 16.39 -22.97 13.95
N LYS A 109 15.72 -22.04 14.65
CA LYS A 109 14.36 -22.23 15.12
C LYS A 109 13.39 -21.88 14.01
N PHE A 110 12.50 -22.79 13.64
CA PHE A 110 11.57 -22.55 12.55
C PHE A 110 10.13 -22.92 12.88
N ALA A 111 9.20 -22.38 12.10
CA ALA A 111 7.78 -22.71 12.15
C ALA A 111 7.21 -22.90 10.75
N ILE A 112 6.25 -23.82 10.63
CA ILE A 112 5.35 -23.90 9.48
C ILE A 112 4.03 -23.25 9.88
N GLN A 113 3.59 -22.25 9.13
CA GLN A 113 2.27 -21.66 9.29
C GLN A 113 1.43 -21.96 8.07
N CYS A 114 0.20 -22.45 8.28
CA CYS A 114 -0.72 -22.73 7.18
C CYS A 114 -2.04 -22.00 7.38
N ARG A 115 -2.52 -21.37 6.31
CA ARG A 115 -3.90 -20.89 6.20
C ARG A 115 -4.57 -21.58 5.01
N ARG A 116 -5.73 -22.19 5.24
CA ARG A 116 -6.47 -22.95 4.23
C ARG A 116 -7.87 -22.38 4.01
N VAL A 117 -8.28 -22.29 2.75
CA VAL A 117 -9.64 -21.97 2.32
C VAL A 117 -10.04 -22.98 1.23
N GLY A 118 -11.24 -23.54 1.33
CA GLY A 118 -11.75 -24.56 0.39
C GLY A 118 -11.90 -25.95 1.02
N GLN A 119 -12.24 -26.97 0.22
CA GLN A 119 -12.46 -28.35 0.66
C GLN A 119 -11.26 -29.24 0.31
N HIS A 120 -10.71 -29.93 1.30
CA HIS A 120 -9.48 -30.72 1.18
C HIS A 120 -9.55 -31.94 2.12
N PRO A 121 -8.83 -33.04 1.82
CA PRO A 121 -8.75 -34.20 2.71
C PRO A 121 -7.86 -33.98 3.95
N PHE A 122 -7.27 -32.79 4.09
CA PHE A 122 -6.37 -32.42 5.18
C PHE A 122 -6.75 -31.05 5.78
N THR A 123 -6.40 -30.87 7.06
CA THR A 123 -6.55 -29.60 7.78
C THR A 123 -5.28 -28.74 7.67
N SER A 124 -5.34 -27.46 8.06
CA SER A 124 -4.14 -26.62 8.16
C SER A 124 -3.13 -27.18 9.16
N MET A 125 -3.60 -27.82 10.23
CA MET A 125 -2.74 -28.45 11.23
C MET A 125 -2.03 -29.68 10.67
N ASP A 126 -2.72 -30.47 9.83
CA ASP A 126 -2.09 -31.61 9.14
C ASP A 126 -0.99 -31.14 8.20
N VAL A 127 -1.22 -30.05 7.45
CA VAL A 127 -0.19 -29.42 6.60
C VAL A 127 1.02 -29.01 7.43
N CYS A 128 0.80 -28.28 8.54
CA CYS A 128 1.89 -27.84 9.42
C CYS A 128 2.70 -29.02 9.97
N ARG A 129 2.03 -30.08 10.46
CA ARG A 129 2.69 -31.27 11.01
C ARG A 129 3.46 -32.03 9.94
N TYR A 130 2.84 -32.31 8.81
CA TYR A 130 3.43 -33.09 7.72
C TYR A 130 4.65 -32.38 7.13
N VAL A 131 4.48 -31.11 6.74
CA VAL A 131 5.56 -30.31 6.14
C VAL A 131 6.66 -30.04 7.16
N GLY A 132 6.30 -29.75 8.41
CA GLY A 132 7.27 -29.51 9.49
C GLY A 132 8.14 -30.74 9.76
N ALA A 133 7.55 -31.93 9.82
CA ALA A 133 8.27 -33.18 9.99
C ALA A 133 9.24 -33.45 8.81
N LYS A 134 8.81 -33.18 7.58
CA LYS A 134 9.66 -33.33 6.39
C LYS A 134 10.84 -32.36 6.37
N VAL A 135 10.62 -31.09 6.75
CA VAL A 135 11.71 -30.11 6.88
C VAL A 135 12.68 -30.50 8.01
N LEU A 136 12.16 -30.95 9.16
CA LEU A 136 13.00 -31.43 10.28
C LEU A 136 13.89 -32.60 9.87
N ASP A 137 13.35 -33.61 9.19
CA ASP A 137 14.11 -34.80 8.79
C ASP A 137 15.26 -34.46 7.83
N VAL A 138 15.02 -33.56 6.87
CA VAL A 138 16.08 -33.12 5.94
C VAL A 138 17.11 -32.21 6.61
N MET A 139 16.69 -31.39 7.58
CA MET A 139 17.56 -30.41 8.23
C MET A 139 18.15 -30.91 9.57
N LYS A 140 18.01 -32.20 9.88
CA LYS A 140 18.43 -32.81 11.15
C LYS A 140 19.92 -32.62 11.45
N ASP A 141 20.77 -32.76 10.45
CA ASP A 141 22.23 -32.63 10.60
C ASP A 141 22.66 -31.18 10.90
N LYS A 142 21.75 -30.23 10.68
CA LYS A 142 21.94 -28.80 10.95
C LYS A 142 21.33 -28.34 12.27
N ASP A 143 20.87 -29.28 13.10
CA ASP A 143 20.24 -28.99 14.41
C ASP A 143 19.05 -28.00 14.31
N TRP A 144 18.26 -28.09 13.24
CA TRP A 144 17.04 -27.29 13.11
C TRP A 144 15.97 -27.78 14.08
N ARG A 145 15.23 -26.85 14.71
CA ARG A 145 14.24 -27.16 15.74
C ARG A 145 12.94 -26.40 15.49
N VAL A 146 11.81 -27.03 15.79
CA VAL A 146 10.51 -26.35 15.72
C VAL A 146 10.37 -25.44 16.93
N ASN A 147 10.04 -24.17 16.70
CA ASN A 147 9.62 -23.22 17.72
C ASN A 147 8.43 -22.42 17.17
N LEU A 148 7.25 -22.60 17.78
CA LEU A 148 6.02 -21.95 17.31
C LEU A 148 5.81 -20.56 17.91
N GLU A 149 6.52 -20.22 18.98
CA GLU A 149 6.37 -18.95 19.71
C GLU A 149 7.34 -17.89 19.17
N GLU A 150 8.61 -18.27 19.02
CA GLU A 150 9.70 -17.40 18.58
C GLU A 150 10.57 -18.09 17.50
N PRO A 151 10.04 -18.28 16.29
CA PRO A 151 10.81 -18.81 15.16
C PRO A 151 11.74 -17.75 14.55
N ASP A 152 12.99 -18.12 14.26
CA ASP A 152 13.92 -17.33 13.45
C ASP A 152 13.50 -17.31 11.96
N TYR A 153 12.81 -18.37 11.53
CA TYR A 153 12.39 -18.55 10.14
C TYR A 153 11.00 -19.18 10.07
N THR A 154 10.07 -18.49 9.40
CA THR A 154 8.71 -19.02 9.19
C THR A 154 8.48 -19.30 7.71
N ILE A 155 8.13 -20.55 7.39
CA ILE A 155 7.63 -20.92 6.08
C ILE A 155 6.11 -20.88 6.15
N SER A 156 5.52 -19.90 5.46
CA SER A 156 4.09 -19.71 5.42
C SER A 156 3.49 -20.32 4.15
N ILE A 157 2.36 -21.00 4.32
CA ILE A 157 1.64 -21.71 3.27
C ILE A 157 0.20 -21.18 3.25
N GLU A 158 -0.20 -20.54 2.15
CA GLU A 158 -1.59 -20.16 1.91
C GLU A 158 -2.19 -21.11 0.87
N ILE A 159 -3.12 -21.96 1.29
CA ILE A 159 -3.85 -22.89 0.43
C ILE A 159 -5.23 -22.32 0.14
N ARG A 160 -5.59 -22.25 -1.13
CA ARG A 160 -6.90 -21.76 -1.57
C ARG A 160 -7.38 -22.56 -2.76
N ASP A 161 -8.45 -23.32 -2.52
CA ASP A 161 -9.02 -24.25 -3.50
C ASP A 161 -7.94 -25.21 -4.02
N GLN A 162 -7.69 -25.28 -5.32
CA GLN A 162 -6.73 -26.24 -5.90
C GLN A 162 -5.27 -25.76 -5.89
N ASP A 163 -4.99 -24.57 -5.38
CA ASP A 163 -3.66 -23.96 -5.44
C ASP A 163 -3.12 -23.63 -4.05
N ALA A 164 -1.80 -23.71 -3.92
CA ALA A 164 -1.05 -23.35 -2.73
C ALA A 164 0.03 -22.32 -3.07
N PHE A 165 0.31 -21.43 -2.13
CA PHE A 165 1.31 -20.39 -2.25
C PHE A 165 2.23 -20.42 -1.03
N ILE A 166 3.51 -20.67 -1.26
CA ILE A 166 4.52 -20.80 -0.20
C ILE A 166 5.42 -19.56 -0.23
N TYR A 167 5.57 -18.91 0.92
CA TYR A 167 6.34 -17.68 1.08
C TYR A 167 6.98 -17.61 2.46
N THR A 168 8.07 -16.84 2.56
CA THR A 168 8.82 -16.68 3.82
C THR A 168 8.98 -15.22 4.22
N GLU A 169 8.58 -14.29 3.35
CA GLU A 169 8.63 -12.85 3.60
C GLU A 169 7.23 -12.25 3.56
N VAL A 170 6.96 -11.36 4.51
CA VAL A 170 5.74 -10.54 4.54
C VAL A 170 6.17 -9.09 4.60
N ILE A 171 6.05 -8.40 3.47
CA ILE A 171 6.38 -6.98 3.36
C ILE A 171 5.15 -6.18 3.81
N LYS A 172 5.30 -5.41 4.88
CA LYS A 172 4.22 -4.57 5.40
C LYS A 172 3.87 -3.49 4.39
N GLY A 173 2.60 -3.44 4.01
CA GLY A 173 2.05 -2.41 3.16
C GLY A 173 1.61 -1.17 3.95
N VAL A 174 1.40 -0.06 3.26
CA VAL A 174 0.95 1.20 3.87
C VAL A 174 -0.49 1.17 4.42
N GLY A 175 -1.27 0.16 4.03
CA GLY A 175 -2.65 -0.03 4.46
C GLY A 175 -3.57 1.08 3.94
N GLY A 176 -4.58 1.42 4.74
CA GLY A 176 -5.59 2.41 4.35
C GLY A 176 -6.61 1.87 3.34
N LEU A 177 -7.21 2.77 2.58
CA LEU A 177 -8.21 2.47 1.56
C LEU A 177 -7.64 2.70 0.15
N PRO A 178 -8.07 1.96 -0.88
CA PRO A 178 -7.69 2.23 -2.25
C PRO A 178 -8.02 3.68 -2.61
N GLN A 179 -7.03 4.40 -3.14
CA GLN A 179 -7.20 5.79 -3.56
C GLN A 179 -8.31 5.89 -4.62
N GLY A 180 -9.20 6.88 -4.48
CA GLY A 180 -10.41 7.05 -5.28
C GLY A 180 -11.68 6.48 -4.64
N SER A 181 -11.58 5.79 -3.51
CA SER A 181 -12.74 5.18 -2.83
C SER A 181 -13.55 6.17 -1.99
N GLN A 182 -12.97 7.33 -1.64
CA GLN A 182 -13.60 8.36 -0.78
C GLN A 182 -13.72 9.72 -1.50
N GLY A 183 -13.80 9.72 -2.84
CA GLY A 183 -13.92 10.93 -3.65
C GLY A 183 -12.70 11.86 -3.58
N GLY A 184 -12.87 13.12 -3.99
CA GLY A 184 -11.78 14.09 -4.09
C GLY A 184 -11.83 15.16 -3.02
N VAL A 185 -10.66 15.60 -2.56
CA VAL A 185 -10.50 16.71 -1.61
C VAL A 185 -9.51 17.75 -2.13
N ILE A 186 -9.64 18.98 -1.67
CA ILE A 186 -8.63 20.02 -1.87
C ILE A 186 -7.71 20.08 -0.65
N CYS A 187 -6.39 20.05 -0.86
CA CYS A 187 -5.42 20.09 0.22
C CYS A 187 -4.66 21.42 0.18
N LEU A 188 -4.71 22.17 1.27
CA LEU A 188 -3.97 23.42 1.40
C LEU A 188 -2.51 23.11 1.72
N VAL A 189 -1.62 23.39 0.76
CA VAL A 189 -0.20 23.10 0.88
C VAL A 189 0.63 24.38 1.01
N SER A 190 1.54 24.33 1.97
CA SER A 190 2.56 25.36 2.22
C SER A 190 3.96 24.75 2.11
N GLY A 191 4.99 25.58 2.26
CA GLY A 191 6.36 25.08 2.41
C GLY A 191 6.65 24.40 3.77
N GLY A 192 5.64 24.21 4.63
CA GLY A 192 5.77 23.53 5.92
C GLY A 192 5.74 22.01 5.83
N ILE A 193 5.92 21.33 6.97
CA ILE A 193 5.97 19.86 7.05
C ILE A 193 4.56 19.26 7.21
N ASP A 194 3.64 19.99 7.84
CA ASP A 194 2.34 19.42 8.26
C ASP A 194 1.40 19.20 7.07
N SER A 195 1.29 20.18 6.18
CA SER A 195 0.38 20.13 5.04
C SER A 195 0.63 18.97 4.04
N PRO A 196 1.87 18.61 3.66
CA PRO A 196 2.09 17.41 2.85
C PRO A 196 1.73 16.12 3.60
N VAL A 197 2.00 16.05 4.91
CA VAL A 197 1.64 14.87 5.73
C VAL A 197 0.12 14.72 5.82
N ALA A 198 -0.61 15.80 6.08
CA ALA A 198 -2.07 15.79 6.09
C ALA A 198 -2.65 15.37 4.72
N SER A 199 -2.07 15.88 3.63
CA SER A 199 -2.44 15.47 2.27
C SER A 199 -2.22 13.97 2.04
N TRP A 200 -1.07 13.43 2.47
CA TRP A 200 -0.76 12.01 2.36
C TRP A 200 -1.71 11.14 3.21
N LEU A 201 -2.07 11.59 4.42
CA LEU A 201 -3.04 10.90 5.27
C LEU A 201 -4.44 10.86 4.64
N ALA A 202 -4.86 11.95 3.97
CA ALA A 202 -6.10 11.96 3.19
C ALA A 202 -6.05 10.95 2.02
N MET A 203 -4.92 10.85 1.32
CA MET A 203 -4.72 9.84 0.27
C MET A 203 -4.80 8.42 0.83
N ARG A 204 -4.21 8.17 2.01
CA ARG A 204 -4.29 6.88 2.72
C ARG A 204 -5.72 6.52 3.14
N ARG A 205 -6.56 7.53 3.40
CA ARG A 205 -8.01 7.35 3.61
C ARG A 205 -8.79 7.13 2.32
N GLY A 206 -8.13 7.01 1.17
CA GLY A 206 -8.78 6.69 -0.10
C GLY A 206 -9.24 7.91 -0.89
N CYS A 207 -8.87 9.13 -0.49
CA CYS A 207 -9.22 10.34 -1.23
C CYS A 207 -8.26 10.58 -2.41
N THR A 208 -8.77 11.10 -3.52
CA THR A 208 -7.93 11.79 -4.51
C THR A 208 -7.69 13.23 -4.03
N ILE A 209 -6.55 13.81 -4.42
CA ILE A 209 -6.16 15.13 -3.94
C ILE A 209 -5.99 16.13 -5.08
N THR A 210 -6.44 17.35 -4.85
CA THR A 210 -6.03 18.55 -5.60
C THR A 210 -5.30 19.45 -4.63
N LEU A 211 -4.05 19.79 -4.92
CA LEU A 211 -3.25 20.66 -4.08
C LEU A 211 -3.58 22.12 -4.40
N LEU A 212 -3.70 22.96 -3.39
CA LEU A 212 -3.88 24.40 -3.50
C LEU A 212 -2.82 25.12 -2.67
N HIS A 213 -2.02 25.94 -3.33
CA HIS A 213 -1.06 26.82 -2.70
C HIS A 213 -1.46 28.27 -2.89
N PHE A 214 -1.47 29.05 -1.81
CA PHE A 214 -1.67 30.48 -1.84
C PHE A 214 -0.33 31.17 -2.03
N ASN A 215 -0.11 31.72 -3.24
CA ASN A 215 1.09 32.47 -3.57
C ASN A 215 0.99 33.88 -2.98
N LEU A 216 1.87 34.19 -2.04
CA LEU A 216 1.91 35.47 -1.34
C LEU A 216 2.79 36.50 -2.01
N GLN A 217 3.29 36.28 -3.24
CA GLN A 217 4.12 37.27 -3.91
C GLN A 217 3.46 38.67 -3.96
N PRO A 218 4.22 39.75 -3.70
CA PRO A 218 5.68 39.79 -3.52
C PRO A 218 6.21 39.44 -2.11
N PHE A 219 5.35 39.06 -1.16
CA PHE A 219 5.73 38.80 0.23
C PHE A 219 6.38 37.42 0.48
N SER A 220 6.48 36.56 -0.54
CA SER A 220 7.10 35.22 -0.45
C SER A 220 8.20 35.03 -1.50
N GLY A 221 9.32 34.44 -1.10
CA GLY A 221 10.45 34.14 -1.98
C GLY A 221 10.22 32.94 -2.90
N GLU A 222 10.97 32.89 -4.01
CA GLU A 222 10.93 31.80 -5.01
C GLU A 222 11.27 30.41 -4.44
N GLU A 223 12.01 30.35 -3.35
CA GLU A 223 12.36 29.09 -2.67
C GLU A 223 11.12 28.36 -2.14
N THR A 224 10.13 29.10 -1.64
CA THR A 224 8.87 28.51 -1.15
C THR A 224 8.12 27.83 -2.29
N LEU A 225 8.11 28.45 -3.47
CA LEU A 225 7.49 27.91 -4.67
C LEU A 225 8.14 26.60 -5.09
N LYS A 226 9.48 26.55 -5.15
CA LYS A 226 10.24 25.32 -5.46
C LYS A 226 9.88 24.20 -4.49
N LYS A 227 9.87 24.48 -3.18
CA LYS A 227 9.51 23.51 -2.15
C LYS A 227 8.10 22.95 -2.31
N VAL A 228 7.13 23.80 -2.63
CA VAL A 228 5.73 23.37 -2.88
C VAL A 228 5.63 22.49 -4.12
N ILE A 229 6.37 22.80 -5.18
CA ILE A 229 6.41 21.99 -6.39
C ILE A 229 7.01 20.61 -6.10
N ASP A 230 8.09 20.55 -5.32
CA ASP A 230 8.72 19.28 -4.95
C ASP A 230 7.81 18.43 -4.06
N ILE A 231 7.13 19.05 -3.08
CA ILE A 231 6.06 18.40 -2.31
C ILE A 231 4.99 17.80 -3.25
N ALA A 232 4.52 18.58 -4.23
CA ALA A 232 3.51 18.12 -5.17
C ALA A 232 3.98 16.92 -6.00
N LYS A 233 5.24 16.92 -6.46
CA LYS A 233 5.85 15.79 -7.17
C LYS A 233 5.95 14.56 -6.28
N THR A 234 6.41 14.72 -5.03
CA THR A 234 6.50 13.61 -4.07
C THR A 234 5.14 12.99 -3.81
N LEU A 235 4.10 13.79 -3.59
CA LEU A 235 2.73 13.29 -3.41
C LEU A 235 2.20 12.61 -4.68
N ALA A 236 2.51 13.13 -5.86
CA ALA A 236 2.10 12.53 -7.13
C ALA A 236 2.65 11.10 -7.32
N GLN A 237 3.85 10.79 -6.82
CA GLN A 237 4.44 9.44 -6.88
C GLN A 237 3.63 8.39 -6.09
N TRP A 238 2.82 8.81 -5.12
CA TRP A 238 1.91 7.94 -4.37
C TRP A 238 0.55 7.74 -5.07
N SER A 239 0.30 8.47 -6.17
CA SER A 239 -0.99 8.54 -6.86
C SER A 239 -0.89 8.22 -8.35
N PRO A 240 -0.23 7.14 -8.78
CA PRO A 240 0.00 6.88 -10.21
C PRO A 240 -1.29 6.70 -11.02
N ALA A 241 -2.39 6.26 -10.39
CA ALA A 241 -3.68 6.09 -11.05
C ALA A 241 -4.51 7.37 -11.20
N PHE A 242 -4.10 8.48 -10.54
CA PHE A 242 -4.84 9.73 -10.51
C PHE A 242 -3.90 10.93 -10.65
N LYS A 243 -4.22 11.83 -11.58
CA LYS A 243 -3.47 13.07 -11.75
C LYS A 243 -3.61 13.97 -10.53
N VAL A 244 -2.50 14.22 -9.83
CA VAL A 244 -2.41 15.26 -8.80
C VAL A 244 -2.25 16.61 -9.47
N LYS A 245 -3.19 17.53 -9.22
CA LYS A 245 -3.14 18.90 -9.75
C LYS A 245 -2.62 19.83 -8.65
N LEU A 246 -1.70 20.74 -8.98
CA LEU A 246 -1.28 21.84 -8.13
C LEU A 246 -1.90 23.13 -8.67
N LEU A 247 -2.72 23.79 -7.84
CA LEU A 247 -3.34 25.08 -8.13
C LEU A 247 -2.58 26.17 -7.37
N MET A 248 -2.29 27.27 -8.07
CA MET A 248 -1.64 28.44 -7.50
C MET A 248 -2.65 29.58 -7.45
N ALA A 249 -3.05 29.97 -6.25
CA ALA A 249 -3.95 31.10 -6.04
C ALA A 249 -3.13 32.35 -5.69
N PRO A 250 -3.16 33.43 -6.50
CA PRO A 250 -2.54 34.69 -6.11
C PRO A 250 -3.26 35.26 -4.90
N PHE A 251 -2.51 35.59 -3.84
CA PHE A 251 -3.06 36.05 -2.57
C PHE A 251 -2.36 37.31 -2.03
N GLY A 252 -1.34 37.82 -2.73
CA GLY A 252 -0.60 39.02 -2.34
C GLY A 252 -1.48 40.26 -2.14
N GLU A 253 -2.37 40.56 -3.09
CA GLU A 253 -3.28 41.72 -3.00
C GLU A 253 -4.27 41.57 -1.84
N VAL A 254 -4.79 40.36 -1.61
CA VAL A 254 -5.68 40.09 -0.47
C VAL A 254 -4.95 40.30 0.86
N LEU A 255 -3.70 39.83 0.95
CA LEU A 255 -2.87 40.04 2.13
C LEU A 255 -2.58 41.53 2.36
N LYS A 256 -2.25 42.28 1.29
CA LYS A 256 -2.01 43.72 1.36
C LYS A 256 -3.22 44.45 1.90
N GLU A 257 -4.42 44.16 1.37
CA GLU A 257 -5.65 44.80 1.81
C GLU A 257 -5.99 44.48 3.27
N ILE A 258 -5.74 43.25 3.73
CA ILE A 258 -5.90 42.87 5.14
C ILE A 258 -4.92 43.63 6.04
N ILE A 259 -3.65 43.80 5.61
CA ILE A 259 -2.64 44.54 6.40
C ILE A 259 -3.01 46.02 6.51
N GLU A 260 -3.48 46.63 5.43
CA GLU A 260 -3.78 48.07 5.38
C GLU A 260 -5.09 48.43 6.10
N LYS A 261 -6.13 47.58 6.00
CA LYS A 261 -7.49 47.94 6.43
C LYS A 261 -7.96 47.28 7.73
N CYS A 262 -7.22 46.30 8.26
CA CYS A 262 -7.67 45.53 9.43
C CYS A 262 -6.68 45.62 10.60
N PRO A 263 -7.12 45.35 11.86
CA PRO A 263 -6.23 45.31 13.00
C PRO A 263 -5.10 44.29 12.80
N ARG A 264 -3.84 44.73 12.96
CA ARG A 264 -2.64 43.90 12.73
C ARG A 264 -2.63 42.58 13.50
N LYS A 265 -3.20 42.57 14.72
CA LYS A 265 -3.34 41.35 15.54
C LYS A 265 -4.24 40.27 14.93
N LEU A 266 -5.08 40.63 13.95
CA LEU A 266 -6.03 39.73 13.29
C LEU A 266 -5.57 39.28 11.89
N THR A 267 -4.45 39.78 11.36
CA THR A 267 -3.99 39.51 9.99
C THR A 267 -3.98 38.02 9.66
N CYS A 268 -3.38 37.18 10.51
CA CYS A 268 -3.31 35.72 10.28
C CYS A 268 -4.70 35.05 10.29
N VAL A 269 -5.60 35.49 11.17
CA VAL A 269 -6.96 34.95 11.28
C VAL A 269 -7.76 35.30 10.03
N LEU A 270 -7.69 36.56 9.59
CA LEU A 270 -8.38 37.04 8.40
C LEU A 270 -7.83 36.37 7.12
N CYS A 271 -6.51 36.19 7.04
CA CYS A 271 -5.89 35.45 5.93
C CYS A 271 -6.41 34.02 5.85
N LYS A 272 -6.37 33.26 6.96
CA LYS A 272 -6.88 31.88 7.00
C LYS A 272 -8.37 31.80 6.64
N ARG A 273 -9.19 32.75 7.12
CA ARG A 273 -10.62 32.82 6.76
C ARG A 273 -10.81 33.03 5.25
N MET A 274 -10.05 33.94 4.63
CA MET A 274 -10.12 34.17 3.20
C MET A 274 -9.59 32.99 2.38
N MET A 275 -8.51 32.36 2.83
CA MET A 275 -7.98 31.13 2.21
C MET A 275 -9.04 30.02 2.22
N LEU A 276 -9.72 29.79 3.35
CA LEU A 276 -10.78 28.77 3.44
C LEU A 276 -11.96 29.08 2.50
N ARG A 277 -12.41 30.34 2.42
CA ARG A 277 -13.47 30.76 1.49
C ARG A 277 -13.10 30.52 0.02
N ILE A 278 -11.88 30.90 -0.37
CA ILE A 278 -11.39 30.65 -1.74
C ILE A 278 -11.29 29.14 -2.01
N SER A 279 -10.85 28.38 -1.02
CA SER A 279 -10.69 26.93 -1.14
C SER A 279 -12.03 26.22 -1.29
N GLU A 280 -13.05 26.65 -0.55
CA GLU A 280 -14.43 26.17 -0.65
C GLU A 280 -15.01 26.44 -2.04
N GLU A 281 -14.89 27.66 -2.54
CA GLU A 281 -15.33 28.02 -3.90
C GLU A 281 -14.67 27.15 -4.98
N ILE A 282 -13.37 26.90 -4.85
CA ILE A 282 -12.64 26.02 -5.77
C ILE A 282 -13.11 24.56 -5.62
N ALA A 283 -13.35 24.11 -4.38
CA ALA A 283 -13.81 22.76 -4.10
C ALA A 283 -15.19 22.50 -4.71
N LEU A 284 -16.15 23.41 -4.50
CA LEU A 284 -17.50 23.32 -5.07
C LEU A 284 -17.47 23.28 -6.60
N LYS A 285 -16.74 24.20 -7.23
CA LYS A 285 -16.59 24.24 -8.70
C LYS A 285 -15.97 22.99 -9.31
N ARG A 286 -15.20 22.23 -8.53
CA ARG A 286 -14.50 21.01 -8.97
C ARG A 286 -15.14 19.72 -8.45
N GLY A 287 -16.27 19.81 -7.72
CA GLY A 287 -16.92 18.66 -7.09
C GLY A 287 -16.05 17.96 -6.04
N LEU A 288 -15.18 18.70 -5.34
CA LEU A 288 -14.38 18.19 -4.24
C LEU A 288 -15.18 18.26 -2.93
N MET A 289 -15.13 17.21 -2.12
CA MET A 289 -16.03 16.99 -1.00
C MET A 289 -15.51 17.53 0.34
N GLY A 290 -14.32 18.14 0.35
CA GLY A 290 -13.74 18.66 1.59
C GLY A 290 -12.40 19.37 1.38
N ILE A 291 -12.01 20.10 2.42
CA ILE A 291 -10.74 20.82 2.53
C ILE A 291 -9.88 20.11 3.58
N VAL A 292 -8.62 19.85 3.25
CA VAL A 292 -7.62 19.24 4.13
C VAL A 292 -6.53 20.27 4.42
N THR A 293 -6.17 20.41 5.70
CA THR A 293 -5.09 21.29 6.17
C THR A 293 -4.11 20.50 7.03
N GLY A 294 -2.89 21.01 7.16
CA GLY A 294 -1.90 20.56 8.14
C GLY A 294 -2.19 21.05 9.55
#